data_AF-A0A1N7JEH0-F1
#
_entry.id   AF-A0A1N7JEH0-F1
#
_cell.length_a   1.000
_cell.length_b   1.000
_cell.length_c   1.000
_cell.angle_alpha   90.00
_cell.angle_beta   90.00
_cell.angle_gamma   90.00
#
_symmetry.space_group_name_H-M   'P 1'
#
loop_
_entity.id
_entity.type
_entity.pdbx_description
1 polymer ?
#
loop_
_entity_poly.entity_id
_entity_poly.type
_entity_poly.pdbx_seq_one_letter_code
_entity_poly.pdbx_strand_id
1 'polypeptide(L)'
;MKKIGMWIGTIAGAALGAFLYGIEKLTGLSVYTLLINVDFIPVVRHAMGNPFLELLLHFVVSWTIGVVFVYLLDRWNKQKSPFRFALSAFLSLVAAATYVPLTILAVQPTPAVTDIQAVSYWLAGHAIYGLFLVGSYDFLKGTAWRKRVEGKKMALS
;
A
#
# COMPACT_ATOMS: atom_id res chain seq x y z
N MET A 1 13.20 -11.64 3.12
CA MET A 1 11.98 -11.51 2.29
C MET A 1 10.84 -10.90 3.11
N LYS A 2 10.26 -11.63 4.08
CA LYS A 2 9.13 -11.14 4.90
C LYS A 2 9.35 -9.76 5.55
N LYS A 3 10.45 -9.58 6.29
CA LYS A 3 10.77 -8.30 6.96
C LYS A 3 10.89 -7.11 5.97
N ILE A 4 11.54 -7.31 4.82
CA ILE A 4 11.69 -6.25 3.81
C ILE A 4 10.33 -5.92 3.17
N GLY A 5 9.52 -6.95 2.85
CA GLY A 5 8.18 -6.75 2.32
C GLY A 5 7.27 -5.97 3.26
N MET A 6 7.35 -6.23 4.58
CA MET A 6 6.61 -5.46 5.58
C MET A 6 7.04 -3.99 5.60
N TRP A 7 8.34 -3.68 5.59
CA TRP A 7 8.82 -2.30 5.56
C TRP A 7 8.38 -1.55 4.30
N ILE A 8 8.49 -2.20 3.14
CA ILE A 8 8.01 -1.68 1.87
C ILE A 8 6.50 -1.39 1.96
N GLY A 9 5.71 -2.33 2.48
CA GLY A 9 4.28 -2.15 2.72
C GLY A 9 3.99 -0.96 3.64
N THR A 10 4.65 -0.86 4.80
CA THR A 10 4.48 0.29 5.71
C THR A 10 4.73 1.62 5.00
N ILE A 11 5.83 1.74 4.25
CA ILE A 11 6.19 2.98 3.57
C ILE A 11 5.15 3.33 2.50
N ALA A 12 4.76 2.36 1.67
CA ALA A 12 3.79 2.58 0.61
C ALA A 12 2.38 2.88 1.16
N GLY A 13 1.92 2.11 2.14
CA GLY A 13 0.63 2.30 2.80
C GLY A 13 0.55 3.63 3.53
N ALA A 14 1.62 4.06 4.19
CA ALA A 14 1.67 5.36 4.87
C ALA A 14 1.62 6.50 3.86
N ALA A 15 2.31 6.39 2.72
CA ALA A 15 2.25 7.38 1.64
C ALA A 15 0.84 7.50 1.05
N LEU A 16 0.17 6.37 0.78
CA LEU A 16 -1.21 6.32 0.31
C LEU A 16 -2.18 6.95 1.32
N GLY A 17 -2.09 6.52 2.59
CA GLY A 17 -2.92 7.02 3.67
C GLY A 17 -2.76 8.52 3.89
N ALA A 18 -1.51 9.01 3.96
CA ALA A 18 -1.23 10.44 4.09
C ALA A 18 -1.77 11.27 2.92
N PHE A 19 -1.61 10.76 1.69
CA PHE A 19 -2.13 11.42 0.49
C PHE A 19 -3.66 11.54 0.53
N LEU A 20 -4.38 10.42 0.73
CA LEU A 20 -5.85 10.44 0.75
C LEU A 20 -6.39 11.20 1.95
N TYR A 21 -5.71 11.15 3.09
CA TYR A 21 -6.05 11.98 4.26
C TYR A 21 -5.98 13.47 3.92
N GLY A 22 -4.90 13.90 3.25
CA GLY A 22 -4.76 15.28 2.78
C GLY A 22 -5.88 15.68 1.82
N ILE A 23 -6.20 14.82 0.85
CA ILE A 23 -7.28 15.06 -0.11
C ILE A 23 -8.64 15.20 0.61
N GLU A 24 -8.95 14.31 1.54
CA GLU A 24 -10.19 14.36 2.31
C GLU A 24 -10.29 15.66 3.12
N LYS A 25 -9.19 16.10 3.76
CA LYS A 25 -9.18 17.37 4.50
C LYS A 25 -9.34 18.61 3.60
N LEU A 26 -8.86 18.55 2.36
CA LEU A 26 -8.96 19.67 1.41
C LEU A 26 -10.29 19.73 0.67
N THR A 27 -10.91 18.57 0.40
CA THR A 27 -12.09 18.47 -0.49
C THR A 27 -13.38 18.12 0.25
N GLY A 28 -13.28 17.55 1.46
CA GLY A 28 -14.42 17.00 2.19
C GLY A 28 -14.91 15.63 1.64
N LEU A 29 -14.32 15.12 0.55
CA LEU A 29 -14.66 13.81 0.02
C LEU A 29 -14.09 12.72 0.93
N SER A 30 -14.94 11.82 1.43
CA SER A 30 -14.58 10.78 2.41
C SER A 30 -13.71 9.63 1.86
N VAL A 31 -12.71 9.95 1.03
CA VAL A 31 -11.82 8.98 0.35
C VAL A 31 -10.81 8.31 1.29
N TYR A 32 -10.37 9.00 2.34
CA TYR A 32 -9.51 8.41 3.36
C TYR A 32 -10.33 7.56 4.33
N THR A 33 -11.51 8.05 4.72
CA THR A 33 -12.49 7.30 5.50
C THR A 33 -12.82 5.98 4.80
N LEU A 34 -13.06 6.00 3.48
CA LEU A 34 -13.25 4.78 2.68
C LEU A 34 -12.01 3.86 2.71
N LEU A 35 -10.80 4.41 2.62
CA LEU A 35 -9.54 3.64 2.61
C LEU A 35 -9.36 2.77 3.86
N ILE A 36 -9.71 3.33 5.01
CA ILE A 36 -9.54 2.67 6.32
C ILE A 36 -10.84 1.99 6.80
N ASN A 37 -11.90 2.00 5.97
CA ASN A 37 -13.18 1.46 6.37
C ASN A 37 -13.11 -0.06 6.54
N VAL A 38 -13.62 -0.54 7.68
CA VAL A 38 -13.69 -1.96 8.05
C VAL A 38 -15.07 -2.36 8.59
N ASP A 39 -16.05 -1.46 8.48
CA ASP A 39 -17.38 -1.63 9.06
C ASP A 39 -18.18 -2.81 8.51
N PHE A 40 -17.85 -3.24 7.29
CA PHE A 40 -18.44 -4.37 6.58
C PHE A 40 -17.91 -5.73 7.04
N ILE A 41 -16.83 -5.78 7.85
CA ILE A 41 -16.26 -7.03 8.35
C ILE A 41 -16.83 -7.32 9.74
N PRO A 42 -17.76 -8.30 9.90
CA PRO A 42 -18.48 -8.49 11.16
C PRO A 42 -17.57 -8.75 12.37
N VAL A 43 -16.47 -9.49 12.16
CA VAL A 43 -15.53 -9.89 13.23
C VAL A 43 -14.74 -8.70 13.78
N VAL A 44 -14.40 -7.71 12.95
CA VAL A 44 -13.63 -6.53 13.37
C VAL A 44 -14.48 -5.26 13.48
N ARG A 45 -15.80 -5.38 13.38
CA ARG A 45 -16.73 -4.25 13.51
C ARG A 45 -16.58 -3.50 14.84
N HIS A 46 -16.13 -4.18 15.90
CA HIS A 46 -15.83 -3.56 17.19
C HIS A 46 -14.63 -2.59 17.16
N ALA A 47 -13.81 -2.64 16.10
CA ALA A 47 -12.71 -1.68 15.88
C ALA A 47 -13.20 -0.35 15.29
N MET A 48 -14.45 -0.26 14.84
CA MET A 48 -15.03 0.97 14.28
C MET A 48 -14.92 2.12 15.30
N GLY A 49 -14.47 3.29 14.82
CA GLY A 49 -14.30 4.47 15.65
C GLY A 49 -13.00 4.49 16.45
N ASN A 50 -12.13 3.48 16.29
CA ASN A 50 -10.75 3.52 16.78
C ASN A 50 -9.79 3.76 15.60
N PRO A 51 -9.30 4.99 15.41
CA PRO A 51 -8.44 5.33 14.28
C PRO A 51 -7.15 4.49 14.19
N PHE A 52 -6.62 4.05 15.33
CA PHE A 52 -5.41 3.23 15.37
C PHE A 52 -5.67 1.81 14.86
N LEU A 53 -6.82 1.21 15.19
CA LEU A 53 -7.17 -0.13 14.74
C LEU A 53 -7.53 -0.15 13.25
N GLU A 54 -8.29 0.84 12.79
CA GLU A 54 -8.64 1.00 11.37
C GLU A 54 -7.37 1.18 10.51
N LEU A 55 -6.44 2.03 10.95
CA LEU A 55 -5.15 2.21 10.29
C LEU A 55 -4.28 0.94 10.32
N LEU A 56 -4.27 0.21 11.44
CA LEU A 56 -3.52 -1.04 11.55
C LEU A 56 -4.04 -2.09 10.58
N LEU A 57 -5.36 -2.23 10.42
CA LEU A 57 -5.98 -3.15 9.47
C LEU A 57 -5.59 -2.80 8.03
N HIS A 58 -5.56 -1.52 7.68
CA HIS A 58 -5.03 -1.06 6.39
C HIS A 58 -3.56 -1.47 6.19
N PHE A 59 -2.72 -1.30 7.22
CA PHE A 59 -1.33 -1.73 7.15
C PHE A 59 -1.16 -3.23 7.00
N VAL A 60 -2.03 -4.06 7.58
CA VAL A 60 -1.99 -5.53 7.37
C VAL A 60 -2.18 -5.89 5.90
N VAL A 61 -3.13 -5.24 5.22
CA VAL A 61 -3.33 -5.42 3.77
C VAL A 61 -2.09 -4.95 3.00
N SER A 62 -1.57 -3.77 3.34
CA SER A 62 -0.39 -3.23 2.67
C SER A 62 0.87 -4.07 2.88
N TRP A 63 1.09 -4.62 4.08
CA TRP A 63 2.18 -5.56 4.37
C TRP A 63 2.04 -6.83 3.55
N THR A 64 0.83 -7.36 3.41
CA THR A 64 0.56 -8.54 2.59
C THR A 64 0.96 -8.27 1.14
N ILE A 65 0.54 -7.14 0.58
CA ILE A 65 0.92 -6.73 -0.78
C ILE A 65 2.45 -6.57 -0.90
N GLY A 66 3.10 -5.88 0.04
CA GLY A 66 4.56 -5.68 0.02
C GLY A 66 5.34 -7.00 0.10
N VAL A 67 4.89 -7.95 0.92
CA VAL A 67 5.48 -9.30 1.00
C VAL A 67 5.28 -10.08 -0.29
N VAL A 68 4.08 -10.06 -0.87
CA VAL A 68 3.76 -10.71 -2.16
C VAL A 68 4.61 -10.12 -3.28
N PHE A 69 4.72 -8.79 -3.34
CA PHE A 69 5.54 -8.09 -4.33
C PHE A 69 7.00 -8.55 -4.30
N VAL A 70 7.63 -8.53 -3.12
CA VAL A 70 9.02 -9.00 -2.96
C VAL A 70 9.15 -10.48 -3.29
N TYR A 71 8.20 -11.29 -2.82
CA TYR A 71 8.20 -12.73 -3.06
C TYR A 71 8.16 -13.06 -4.56
N LEU A 72 7.26 -12.44 -5.33
CA LEU A 72 7.12 -12.69 -6.76
C LEU A 72 8.34 -12.22 -7.55
N LEU A 73 8.91 -11.06 -7.22
CA LEU A 73 10.16 -10.59 -7.84
C LEU A 73 11.32 -11.55 -7.60
N ASP A 74 11.45 -12.07 -6.38
CA ASP A 74 12.48 -13.04 -6.05
C ASP A 74 12.22 -14.40 -6.72
N ARG A 75 10.97 -14.89 -6.70
CA ARG A 75 10.56 -16.18 -7.27
C ARG A 75 10.72 -16.26 -8.79
N TRP A 76 10.56 -15.14 -9.50
CA TRP A 76 10.69 -15.06 -10.96
C TRP A 76 12.03 -14.49 -11.43
N ASN A 77 12.96 -14.22 -10.50
CA ASN A 77 14.27 -13.63 -10.80
C ASN A 77 14.17 -12.31 -11.59
N LYS A 78 13.22 -11.44 -11.21
CA LYS A 78 12.90 -10.16 -11.87
C LYS A 78 13.29 -8.94 -11.06
N GLN A 79 14.17 -9.09 -10.06
CA GLN A 79 14.55 -8.04 -9.12
C GLN A 79 15.10 -6.77 -9.78
N LYS A 80 15.77 -6.89 -10.93
CA LYS A 80 16.33 -5.75 -11.70
C LYS A 80 15.53 -5.43 -12.96
N SER A 81 14.50 -6.22 -13.27
CA SER A 81 13.72 -6.09 -14.50
C SER A 81 12.74 -4.91 -14.39
N PRO A 82 12.40 -4.24 -15.51
CA PRO A 82 11.28 -3.29 -15.54
C PRO A 82 9.94 -3.94 -15.19
N PHE A 83 9.85 -5.28 -15.21
CA PHE A 83 8.71 -6.04 -14.73
C PHE A 83 8.23 -5.64 -13.33
N ARG A 84 9.12 -5.13 -12.46
CA ARG A 84 8.71 -4.64 -11.13
C ARG A 84 7.70 -3.49 -11.17
N PHE A 85 7.76 -2.63 -12.19
CA PHE A 85 6.77 -1.56 -12.38
C PHE A 85 5.43 -2.14 -12.82
N ALA A 86 5.43 -3.09 -13.76
CA ALA A 86 4.21 -3.76 -14.21
C ALA A 86 3.54 -4.55 -13.07
N LEU A 87 4.34 -5.29 -12.28
CA LEU A 87 3.85 -6.02 -11.12
C LEU A 87 3.28 -5.07 -10.05
N SER A 88 3.99 -3.98 -9.76
CA SER A 88 3.52 -2.98 -8.79
C SER A 88 2.21 -2.35 -9.25
N ALA A 89 2.14 -1.90 -10.52
CA ALA A 89 0.93 -1.34 -11.10
C ALA A 89 -0.25 -2.32 -11.06
N PHE A 90 -0.01 -3.60 -11.37
CA PHE A 90 -1.03 -4.63 -11.30
C PHE A 90 -1.54 -4.82 -9.86
N LEU A 91 -0.65 -4.98 -8.88
CA LEU A 91 -1.05 -5.13 -7.48
C LEU A 91 -1.78 -3.89 -6.94
N SER A 92 -1.31 -2.70 -7.29
CA SER A 92 -1.97 -1.44 -6.95
C SER A 92 -3.34 -1.32 -7.59
N LEU A 93 -3.52 -1.76 -8.84
CA LEU A 93 -4.81 -1.72 -9.53
C LEU A 93 -5.80 -2.72 -8.92
N VAL A 94 -5.35 -3.92 -8.56
CA VAL A 94 -6.17 -4.90 -7.83
C VAL A 94 -6.61 -4.33 -6.49
N ALA A 95 -5.71 -3.66 -5.76
CA ALA A 95 -6.08 -2.95 -4.53
C ALA A 95 -7.06 -1.80 -4.82
N ALA A 96 -6.83 -1.01 -5.86
CA ALA A 96 -7.70 0.11 -6.23
C ALA A 96 -9.11 -0.34 -6.63
N ALA A 97 -9.23 -1.52 -7.26
CA ALA A 97 -10.51 -2.11 -7.63
C ALA A 97 -11.42 -2.39 -6.43
N THR A 98 -10.88 -2.37 -5.20
CA THR A 98 -11.67 -2.47 -3.98
C THR A 98 -12.57 -1.25 -3.73
N TYR A 99 -12.40 -0.13 -4.44
CA TYR A 99 -13.27 1.05 -4.33
C TYR A 99 -14.75 0.67 -4.43
N VAL A 100 -15.14 -0.07 -5.48
CA VAL A 100 -16.53 -0.46 -5.73
C VAL A 100 -17.09 -1.33 -4.60
N PRO A 101 -16.49 -2.48 -4.24
CA PRO A 101 -17.03 -3.29 -3.15
C PRO A 101 -16.97 -2.58 -1.80
N LEU A 102 -15.93 -1.78 -1.50
CA LEU A 102 -15.86 -1.02 -0.24
C LEU A 102 -16.99 0.00 -0.14
N THR A 103 -17.29 0.74 -1.21
CA THR A 103 -18.39 1.70 -1.23
C THR A 103 -19.76 1.03 -1.14
N ILE A 104 -19.98 -0.11 -1.80
CA ILE A 104 -21.27 -0.82 -1.78
C ILE A 104 -21.53 -1.46 -0.40
N LEU A 105 -20.48 -1.97 0.24
CA LEU A 105 -20.59 -2.67 1.52
C LEU A 105 -20.51 -1.74 2.73
N ALA A 106 -20.09 -0.49 2.54
CA ALA A 106 -19.96 0.48 3.61
C ALA A 106 -21.31 0.73 4.30
N VAL A 107 -21.26 0.75 5.63
CA VAL A 107 -22.37 1.18 6.50
C VAL A 107 -22.24 2.68 6.79
N GLN A 108 -21.02 3.18 6.91
CA GLN A 108 -20.72 4.61 7.07
C GLN A 108 -20.84 5.37 5.74
N PRO A 109 -21.05 6.70 5.79
CA PRO A 109 -21.04 7.52 4.58
C PRO A 109 -19.69 7.44 3.85
N THR A 110 -19.74 7.07 2.57
CA THR A 110 -18.59 7.04 1.66
C THR A 110 -18.92 7.76 0.36
N PRO A 111 -17.92 8.18 -0.44
CA PRO A 111 -18.19 8.74 -1.77
C PRO A 111 -18.95 7.74 -2.63
N ALA A 112 -19.83 8.24 -3.50
CA ALA A 112 -20.62 7.39 -4.39
C ALA A 112 -19.72 6.63 -5.38
N VAL A 113 -20.18 5.48 -5.86
CA VAL A 113 -19.47 4.73 -6.92
C VAL A 113 -19.33 5.55 -8.20
N THR A 114 -20.30 6.43 -8.46
CA THR A 114 -20.36 7.33 -9.62
C THR A 114 -19.65 8.67 -9.40
N ASP A 115 -19.06 8.91 -8.22
CA ASP A 115 -18.31 10.13 -7.95
C ASP A 115 -16.94 10.07 -8.66
N ILE A 116 -16.90 10.65 -9.86
CA ILE A 116 -15.72 10.66 -10.72
C ILE A 116 -14.53 11.34 -10.03
N GLN A 117 -14.79 12.37 -9.21
CA GLN A 117 -13.72 13.09 -8.53
C GLN A 117 -13.09 12.22 -7.44
N ALA A 118 -13.92 11.57 -6.61
CA ALA A 118 -13.45 10.63 -5.59
C ALA A 118 -12.72 9.43 -6.19
N VAL A 119 -13.26 8.84 -7.27
CA VAL A 119 -12.60 7.75 -8.02
C VAL A 119 -11.24 8.20 -8.55
N SER A 120 -11.14 9.41 -9.09
CA SER A 120 -9.87 9.95 -9.62
C SER A 120 -8.81 10.10 -8.53
N TYR A 121 -9.18 10.65 -7.37
CA TYR A 121 -8.26 10.75 -6.24
C TYR A 121 -7.86 9.38 -5.68
N TRP A 122 -8.80 8.44 -5.63
CA TRP A 122 -8.53 7.06 -5.21
C TRP A 122 -7.50 6.38 -6.12
N LEU A 123 -7.68 6.49 -7.44
CA LEU A 123 -6.74 5.95 -8.43
C LEU A 123 -5.38 6.65 -8.36
N ALA A 124 -5.35 7.98 -8.19
CA ALA A 124 -4.12 8.74 -8.01
C ALA A 124 -3.34 8.28 -6.76
N GLY A 125 -4.05 8.08 -5.64
CA GLY A 125 -3.46 7.52 -4.43
C GLY A 125 -2.84 6.16 -4.68
N HIS A 126 -3.53 5.26 -5.39
CA HIS A 126 -3.01 3.93 -5.70
C HIS A 126 -1.85 3.93 -6.71
N ALA A 127 -1.80 4.91 -7.60
CA ALA A 127 -0.62 5.14 -8.43
C ALA A 127 0.59 5.54 -7.56
N ILE A 128 0.41 6.46 -6.60
CA ILE A 128 1.42 6.84 -5.61
C ILE A 128 1.88 5.60 -4.83
N TYR A 129 0.94 4.81 -4.32
CA TYR A 129 1.23 3.55 -3.64
C TYR A 129 2.14 2.62 -4.47
N GLY A 130 1.83 2.45 -5.75
CA GLY A 130 2.62 1.63 -6.67
C GLY A 130 4.04 2.17 -6.91
N LEU A 131 4.20 3.49 -6.99
CA LEU A 131 5.51 4.13 -7.09
C LEU A 131 6.34 3.91 -5.82
N PHE A 132 5.71 4.05 -4.64
CA PHE A 132 6.39 3.83 -3.36
C PHE A 132 6.75 2.35 -3.12
N LEU A 133 5.95 1.39 -3.61
CA LEU A 133 6.32 -0.04 -3.63
C LEU A 133 7.66 -0.27 -4.34
N VAL A 134 7.83 0.29 -5.54
CA VAL A 134 9.06 0.14 -6.33
C VAL A 134 10.21 0.94 -5.71
N GLY A 135 9.98 2.22 -5.37
CA GLY A 135 11.01 3.10 -4.84
C GLY A 135 11.60 2.60 -3.51
N SER A 136 10.74 2.15 -2.59
CA SER A 136 11.19 1.60 -1.31
C SER A 136 11.90 0.25 -1.47
N TYR A 137 11.47 -0.58 -2.42
CA TYR A 137 12.17 -1.81 -2.78
C TYR A 137 13.60 -1.54 -3.27
N ASP A 138 13.75 -0.64 -4.25
CA ASP A 138 15.03 -0.28 -4.85
C ASP A 138 15.97 0.34 -3.80
N PHE A 139 15.44 1.19 -2.91
CA PHE A 139 16.19 1.78 -1.80
C PHE A 139 16.67 0.72 -0.77
N LEU A 140 15.77 -0.13 -0.28
CA LEU A 140 16.08 -1.09 0.79
C LEU A 140 16.96 -2.25 0.29
N LYS A 141 16.79 -2.73 -0.94
CA LYS A 141 17.66 -3.77 -1.50
C LYS A 141 19.00 -3.20 -1.96
N GLY A 142 19.04 -1.97 -2.45
CA GLY A 142 20.28 -1.26 -2.79
C GLY A 142 21.18 -1.02 -1.56
N THR A 143 20.59 -0.58 -0.45
CA THR A 143 21.30 -0.42 0.83
C THR A 143 21.78 -1.75 1.41
N ALA A 144 20.96 -2.81 1.35
CA ALA A 144 21.35 -4.14 1.82
C ALA A 144 22.52 -4.74 1.02
N TRP A 145 22.57 -4.51 -0.29
CA TRP A 145 23.69 -4.95 -1.13
C TRP A 145 24.99 -4.23 -0.74
N ARG A 146 24.97 -2.91 -0.59
CA ARG A 146 26.16 -2.13 -0.19
C ARG A 146 26.77 -2.62 1.12
N LYS A 147 25.93 -2.78 2.16
CA LYS A 147 26.36 -3.29 3.48
C LYS A 147 27.04 -4.66 3.40
N ARG A 148 26.52 -5.56 2.54
CA ARG A 148 27.11 -6.90 2.35
C ARG A 148 28.49 -6.84 1.69
N VAL A 149 28.69 -5.93 0.73
CA VAL A 149 29.98 -5.77 0.04
C VAL A 149 31.02 -5.15 0.97
N GLU A 150 30.66 -4.10 1.70
CA GLU A 150 31.55 -3.41 2.64
C GLU A 150 31.95 -4.32 3.81
N GLY A 151 30.99 -5.06 4.39
CA GLY A 151 31.26 -6.02 5.46
C GLY A 151 32.22 -7.14 5.03
N LYS A 152 32.17 -7.59 3.77
CA LYS A 152 33.14 -8.55 3.23
C LYS A 152 34.53 -7.96 3.05
N LYS A 153 34.65 -6.68 2.68
CA LYS A 153 35.96 -6.01 2.54
C LYS A 153 36.68 -5.90 3.89
N MET A 154 35.94 -5.55 4.96
CA MET A 154 36.51 -5.45 6.31
C MET A 154 36.89 -6.81 6.92
N ALA A 155 36.21 -7.89 6.53
CA ALA A 155 36.54 -9.25 6.99
C ALA A 155 37.78 -9.85 6.28
N LEU A 156 38.27 -9.21 5.22
CA LEU A 156 39.42 -9.64 4.41
C LEU A 156 40.65 -8.74 4.58
N SER A 157 40.56 -7.71 5.44
CA SER A 157 41.64 -6.81 5.85
C SER A 157 42.07 -7.10 7.28
#